data_AF-A0A7V9ISK4-F1
#
_entry.id   AF-A0A7V9ISK4-F1
#
_cell.length_a   1.000
_cell.length_b   1.000
_cell.length_c   1.000
_cell.angle_alpha   90.00
_cell.angle_beta   90.00
_cell.angle_gamma   90.00
#
_symmetry.space_group_name_H-M   'P 1'
#
loop_
_entity.id
_entity.type
_entity.pdbx_description
1 polymer ?
#
loop_
_entity_poly.entity_id
_entity_poly.type
_entity_poly.pdbx_seq_one_letter_code
_entity_poly.pdbx_strand_id
1 'polypeptide(L)'
;TLTGVDGSTVAALEEGGVVIPKLFRRLVEFHGNPGRDLADFNHWLATDKPEQIVDLDDNTNFTHLDNLVEVTGDQVRLTRPAHRLVIISAKGRQGR
;
A
#
# COMPACT_ATOMS: atom_id res chain seq x y z
N THR A 1 7.08 -9.90 -13.64
CA THR A 1 7.63 -8.97 -12.63
C THR A 1 6.68 -7.81 -12.50
N LEU A 2 6.28 -7.43 -11.28
CA LEU A 2 5.47 -6.23 -11.08
C LEU A 2 6.41 -5.03 -11.18
N THR A 3 6.18 -4.19 -12.18
CA THR A 3 6.97 -2.96 -12.38
C THR A 3 6.60 -1.98 -11.28
N GLY A 4 7.61 -1.45 -10.58
CA GLY A 4 7.41 -0.37 -9.62
C GLY A 4 7.04 0.93 -10.31
N VAL A 5 6.46 1.84 -9.53
CA VAL A 5 6.19 3.22 -9.94
C VAL A 5 7.05 4.16 -9.11
N ASP A 6 7.38 5.31 -9.68
CA ASP A 6 8.00 6.39 -8.93
C ASP A 6 6.99 6.91 -7.88
N GLY A 7 7.34 6.74 -6.61
CA GLY A 7 6.55 7.13 -5.46
C GLY A 7 7.08 8.37 -4.74
N SER A 8 8.08 9.07 -5.31
CA SER A 8 8.70 10.24 -4.71
C SER A 8 7.74 11.44 -4.58
N THR A 9 6.73 11.53 -5.45
CA THR A 9 5.76 12.63 -5.45
C THR A 9 4.36 12.16 -5.89
N VAL A 10 3.33 12.94 -5.57
CA VAL A 10 1.96 12.68 -6.06
C VAL A 10 1.87 12.79 -7.58
N ALA A 11 2.56 13.76 -8.18
CA ALA A 11 2.56 13.94 -9.64
C ALA A 11 3.14 12.72 -10.39
N ALA A 12 4.23 12.14 -9.87
CA ALA A 12 4.82 10.93 -10.45
C ALA A 12 3.87 9.72 -10.38
N LEU A 13 3.08 9.62 -9.31
CA LEU A 13 2.06 8.57 -9.15
C LEU A 13 0.89 8.73 -10.12
N GLU A 14 0.46 9.97 -10.38
CA GLU A 14 -0.60 10.27 -11.36
C GLU A 14 -0.16 9.96 -12.80
N GLU A 15 1.11 10.17 -13.13
CA GLU A 15 1.68 9.93 -14.46
C GLU A 15 1.91 8.43 -14.75
N GLY A 16 2.38 7.66 -13.77
CA GLY A 16 2.81 6.27 -13.95
C GLY A 16 1.90 5.18 -13.38
N GLY A 17 0.89 5.53 -12.58
CA GLY A 17 0.27 4.58 -11.66
C GLY A 17 -1.12 4.03 -12.05
N VAL A 18 -1.18 2.82 -12.62
CA VAL A 18 -2.31 1.91 -12.29
C VAL A 18 -1.98 1.22 -10.96
N VAL A 19 -1.99 2.03 -9.90
CA VAL A 19 -1.82 1.58 -8.52
C VAL A 19 -3.20 1.20 -7.99
N ILE A 20 -3.30 0.18 -7.12
CA ILE A 20 -4.55 -0.08 -6.39
C ILE A 20 -5.00 1.25 -5.77
N PRO A 21 -6.25 1.72 -5.98
CA PRO A 21 -6.68 3.06 -5.53
C PRO A 21 -6.38 3.35 -4.06
N LYS A 22 -6.36 2.30 -3.24
CA LYS A 22 -6.03 2.36 -1.82
C LYS A 22 -4.54 2.60 -1.54
N LEU A 23 -3.63 1.96 -2.28
CA LEU A 23 -2.19 2.23 -2.17
C LEU A 23 -1.87 3.66 -2.64
N PHE A 24 -2.48 4.11 -3.74
CA PHE A 24 -2.37 5.52 -4.17
C PHE A 24 -2.82 6.49 -3.07
N ARG A 25 -4.01 6.26 -2.48
CA ARG A 25 -4.49 7.08 -1.38
C ARG A 25 -3.53 7.11 -0.18
N ARG A 26 -2.91 5.97 0.16
CA ARG A 26 -1.94 5.88 1.26
C ARG A 26 -0.66 6.67 0.96
N LEU A 27 -0.17 6.64 -0.27
CA LEU A 27 0.98 7.43 -0.69
C LEU A 27 0.68 8.93 -0.65
N VAL A 28 -0.49 9.36 -1.13
CA VAL A 28 -0.93 10.76 -1.02
C VAL A 28 -1.03 11.21 0.44
N GLU A 29 -1.62 10.39 1.32
CA GLU A 29 -1.68 10.68 2.76
C GLU A 29 -0.29 10.75 3.40
N PHE A 30 0.64 9.89 2.99
CA PHE A 30 2.01 9.88 3.49
C PHE A 30 2.74 11.17 3.12
N HIS A 31 2.68 11.58 1.85
CA HIS A 31 3.25 12.84 1.35
C HIS A 31 2.64 14.10 1.97
N GLY A 32 1.40 14.01 2.47
CA GLY A 32 0.78 15.09 3.24
C GLY A 32 1.43 15.36 4.60
N ASN A 33 2.33 14.49 5.07
CA ASN A 33 3.08 14.68 6.32
C ASN A 33 4.50 15.21 6.00
N PRO A 34 4.78 16.50 6.24
CA PRO A 34 6.07 17.09 5.88
C PRO A 34 7.23 16.43 6.65
N GLY A 35 8.37 16.25 5.97
CA GLY A 35 9.63 15.79 6.56
C GLY A 35 9.79 14.28 6.70
N ARG A 36 8.97 13.47 6.02
CA ARG A 36 9.14 12.01 5.97
C ARG A 36 9.85 11.58 4.69
N ASP A 37 10.76 10.62 4.80
CA ASP A 37 11.42 9.98 3.66
C ASP A 37 10.53 8.84 3.13
N LEU A 38 10.49 8.61 1.82
CA LEU A 38 9.73 7.48 1.25
C LEU A 38 10.20 6.13 1.82
N ALA A 39 11.46 6.02 2.23
CA ALA A 39 11.99 4.85 2.94
C ALA A 39 11.20 4.52 4.23
N ASP A 40 10.56 5.50 4.86
CA ASP A 40 9.74 5.33 6.06
C ASP A 40 8.32 4.86 5.75
N PHE A 41 7.94 4.75 4.48
CA PHE A 41 6.56 4.47 4.07
C PHE A 41 6.06 3.11 4.57
N ASN A 42 6.87 2.05 4.47
CA ASN A 42 6.49 0.73 4.97
C ASN A 42 6.32 0.73 6.49
N HIS A 43 7.19 1.43 7.23
CA HIS A 43 7.05 1.56 8.67
C HIS A 43 5.75 2.29 9.04
N TRP A 44 5.46 3.41 8.37
CA TRP A 44 4.22 4.17 8.56
C TRP A 44 2.96 3.34 8.24
N LEU A 45 2.98 2.52 7.19
CA LEU A 45 1.89 1.61 6.88
C LEU A 45 1.65 0.63 8.04
N ALA A 46 2.71 0.04 8.58
CA ALA A 46 2.63 -0.91 9.69
C ALA A 46 2.10 -0.28 10.98
N THR A 47 2.52 0.95 11.30
CA THR A 47 2.19 1.61 12.57
C THR A 47 0.88 2.39 12.53
N ASP A 48 0.68 3.20 11.49
CA ASP A 48 -0.39 4.20 11.44
C ASP A 48 -1.57 3.74 10.58
N LYS A 49 -1.38 2.75 9.71
CA LYS A 49 -2.39 2.24 8.77
C LYS A 49 -2.41 0.70 8.71
N PRO A 50 -2.60 -0.03 9.83
CA PRO A 50 -2.60 -1.49 9.84
C PRO A 50 -3.89 -2.06 9.20
N GLU A 51 -3.99 -1.96 7.88
CA GLU A 51 -5.14 -2.42 7.12
C GLU A 51 -5.01 -3.90 6.79
N GLN A 52 -6.05 -4.69 7.08
CA GLN A 52 -6.07 -6.11 6.73
C GLN A 52 -6.31 -6.31 5.23
N ILE A 53 -5.50 -7.18 4.64
CA ILE A 53 -5.58 -7.61 3.25
C ILE A 53 -5.64 -9.14 3.22
N VAL A 54 -6.48 -9.68 2.34
CA VAL A 54 -6.45 -11.09 2.00
C VAL A 54 -5.65 -11.25 0.72
N ASP A 55 -4.59 -12.04 0.80
CA ASP A 55 -3.89 -12.54 -0.37
C ASP A 55 -4.63 -13.77 -0.90
N LEU A 56 -5.07 -13.74 -2.16
CA LEU A 56 -5.82 -14.83 -2.78
C LEU A 56 -4.94 -15.99 -3.27
N ASP A 57 -3.62 -15.81 -3.32
CA ASP A 57 -2.70 -16.90 -3.65
C ASP A 57 -2.43 -17.80 -2.43
N ASP A 58 -2.40 -17.21 -1.23
CA ASP A 58 -2.40 -17.90 0.05
C ASP A 58 -3.80 -17.83 0.67
N ASN A 59 -4.72 -18.68 0.20
CA ASN A 59 -6.16 -18.79 0.54
C ASN A 59 -6.56 -18.82 2.05
N THR A 60 -5.63 -18.58 2.98
CA THR A 60 -5.83 -18.55 4.43
C THR A 60 -5.09 -17.42 5.17
N ASN A 61 -4.25 -16.61 4.51
CA ASN A 61 -3.39 -15.65 5.21
C ASN A 61 -3.96 -14.22 5.14
N PHE A 62 -4.58 -13.78 6.24
CA PHE A 62 -4.73 -12.35 6.50
C PHE A 62 -3.33 -11.75 6.65
N THR A 63 -3.06 -10.72 5.87
CA THR A 63 -1.82 -9.94 5.90
C THR A 63 -2.15 -8.45 6.04
N HIS A 64 -1.14 -7.61 5.90
CA HIS A 64 -1.22 -6.16 5.96
C HIS A 64 -0.57 -5.51 4.74
N LEU A 65 -0.92 -4.26 4.44
CA LEU A 65 -0.43 -3.56 3.25
C LEU A 65 1.09 -3.35 3.24
N ASP A 66 1.70 -3.12 4.41
CA ASP A 66 3.16 -3.01 4.58
C ASP A 66 3.91 -4.27 4.14
N ASN A 67 3.33 -5.47 4.36
CA ASN A 67 3.92 -6.74 3.92
C ASN A 67 3.81 -6.97 2.40
N LEU A 68 2.97 -6.20 1.73
CA LEU A 68 2.69 -6.34 0.30
C LEU A 68 3.29 -5.22 -0.54
N VAL A 69 3.92 -4.24 0.11
CA VAL A 69 4.58 -3.10 -0.51
C VAL A 69 6.07 -3.20 -0.30
N GLU A 70 6.82 -2.93 -1.36
CA GLU A 70 8.27 -2.81 -1.32
C GLU A 70 8.67 -1.43 -1.79
N VAL A 71 9.55 -0.78 -1.03
CA VAL A 71 10.16 0.50 -1.36
C VAL A 71 11.63 0.28 -1.68
N THR A 72 12.11 0.80 -2.80
CA THR A 72 13.52 0.73 -3.19
C THR A 72 13.92 2.05 -3.84
N GLY A 73 14.70 2.85 -3.10
CA GLY A 73 14.93 4.25 -3.47
C GLY A 73 13.59 4.97 -3.60
N ASP A 74 13.37 5.59 -4.75
CA ASP A 74 12.14 6.32 -5.06
C ASP A 74 11.03 5.43 -5.62
N GLN A 75 11.25 4.13 -5.76
CA GLN A 75 10.25 3.23 -6.33
C GLN A 75 9.41 2.53 -5.28
N VAL A 76 8.11 2.47 -5.54
CA VAL A 76 7.13 1.69 -4.78
C VAL A 76 6.55 0.62 -5.69
N ARG A 77 6.52 -0.63 -5.20
CA ARG A 77 5.91 -1.75 -5.94
C ARG A 77 5.11 -2.66 -5.02
N LEU A 78 4.09 -3.30 -5.57
CA LEU A 78 3.44 -4.42 -4.91
C LEU A 78 4.28 -5.69 -5.08
N THR A 79 4.32 -6.54 -4.05
CA THR A 79 4.95 -7.87 -4.11
C THR A 79 3.99 -8.94 -4.65
N ARG A 80 2.72 -8.57 -4.86
CA ARG A 80 1.63 -9.41 -5.40
C ARG A 80 0.81 -8.67 -6.46
N PRO A 81 0.27 -9.35 -7.47
CA PRO A 81 -0.58 -8.70 -8.47
C PRO A 81 -1.82 -8.10 -7.83
N ALA A 82 -2.19 -6.89 -8.23
CA ALA A 82 -3.33 -6.17 -7.65
C ALA A 82 -4.66 -6.96 -7.68
N HIS A 83 -4.89 -7.74 -8.73
CA HIS A 83 -6.10 -8.57 -8.88
C HIS A 83 -6.12 -9.80 -7.95
N ARG A 84 -5.03 -10.07 -7.22
CA ARG A 84 -4.92 -11.12 -6.21
C ARG A 84 -5.06 -10.59 -4.77
N LEU A 85 -5.28 -9.29 -4.61
CA LEU A 85 -5.37 -8.65 -3.30
C LEU A 85 -6.78 -8.17 -3.04
N VAL A 86 -7.36 -8.60 -1.93
CA VAL A 86 -8.67 -8.10 -1.46
C VAL A 86 -8.45 -7.29 -0.20
N ILE A 87 -8.78 -6.00 -0.27
CA ILE A 87 -8.64 -5.11 0.88
C ILE A 87 -9.89 -5.16 1.72
N ILE A 88 -9.75 -5.62 2.97
CA ILE A 88 -10.83 -5.60 3.94
C ILE A 88 -10.85 -4.22 4.60
N SER A 89 -11.71 -3.34 4.09
CA SER A 89 -12.02 -2.10 4.79
C SER A 89 -12.96 -2.45 5.93
N ALA A 90 -12.46 -2.45 7.17
CA ALA A 90 -13.29 -2.73 8.33
C ALA A 90 -14.43 -1.70 8.44
N LYS A 91 -15.62 -2.08 7.96
CA LYS A 91 -16.91 -1.59 8.44
C LYS A 91 -17.73 -2.84 8.73
N GLY A 92 -17.53 -3.42 9.91
CA GLY A 92 -18.09 -4.73 10.23
C GLY A 92 -17.72 -5.30 11.59
N ARG A 93 -17.75 -4.50 12.65
CA ARG A 93 -18.13 -4.99 13.98
C ARG A 93 -19.18 -4.04 14.57
N GLN A 94 -20.41 -4.16 14.06
CA GLN A 94 -21.56 -4.11 14.95
C GLN A 94 -21.64 -5.47 15.63
N GLY A 95 -21.76 -5.48 16.96
CA GLY A 95 -22.12 -6.66 17.74
C GLY A 95 -20.96 -7.36 18.44
N ARG A 96 -20.73 -6.98 19.70
CA ARG A 96 -21.20 -7.79 20.83
C ARG A 96 -21.38 -6.93 22.06
#